data_AF-A0A7V9CAX5-F1
#
_entry.id   AF-A0A7V9CAX5-F1
#
_cell.length_a   1.000
_cell.length_b   1.000
_cell.length_c   1.000
_cell.angle_alpha   90.00
_cell.angle_beta   90.00
_cell.angle_gamma   90.00
#
_symmetry.space_group_name_H-M   'P 1'
#
loop_
_entity.id
_entity.type
_entity.pdbx_description
1 polymer ?
#
loop_
_entity_poly.entity_id
_entity_poly.type
_entity_poly.pdbx_seq_one_letter_code
_entity_poly.pdbx_strand_id
1 'polypeptide(L)' 'DRLIPPEGGYEHNRLNHDSNSHAHIRAAIMGPSETIPFDRGRLRTGTWQQVVLVDFDDRPRERAVSVQVFS' A
#
# COMPACT_ATOMS: atom_id res chain seq x y z
N ASP A 1 -7.22 10.30 3.28
CA ASP A 1 -8.39 10.52 4.16
C ASP A 1 -9.63 11.06 3.46
N ARG A 2 -9.59 12.21 2.77
CA ARG A 2 -10.82 12.81 2.20
C ARG A 2 -11.63 11.89 1.26
N LEU A 3 -10.95 11.16 0.38
CA LEU A 3 -11.62 10.33 -0.64
C LEU A 3 -12.22 9.03 -0.08
N ILE A 4 -11.56 8.45 0.93
CA ILE A 4 -11.92 7.16 1.55
C ILE A 4 -11.70 7.32 3.04
N PRO A 5 -12.61 7.97 3.78
CA PRO A 5 -12.39 8.31 5.20
C PRO A 5 -12.47 7.06 6.09
N PRO A 6 -11.71 6.95 7.19
CA PRO A 6 -11.83 5.85 8.14
C PRO A 6 -13.24 5.70 8.73
N GLU A 7 -13.92 6.82 8.97
CA GLU A 7 -15.25 6.90 9.58
C GLU A 7 -16.40 6.62 8.58
N GLY A 8 -16.08 6.11 7.39
CA GLY A 8 -17.08 5.76 6.39
C GLY A 8 -17.99 4.61 6.84
N GLY A 9 -19.24 4.62 6.39
CA GLY A 9 -20.22 3.55 6.63
C GLY A 9 -19.94 2.31 5.79
N TYR A 10 -18.87 1.57 6.10
CA TYR A 10 -18.47 0.40 5.33
C TYR A 10 -19.10 -0.90 5.84
N GLU A 11 -19.73 -1.65 4.94
CA GLU A 11 -20.33 -2.95 5.27
C GLU A 11 -19.29 -3.99 5.71
N HIS A 12 -18.05 -3.92 5.21
CA HIS A 12 -16.97 -4.79 5.67
C HIS A 12 -16.71 -4.61 7.19
N ASN A 13 -16.62 -3.37 7.68
CA ASN A 13 -16.49 -3.10 9.12
C ASN A 13 -17.69 -3.67 9.90
N ARG A 14 -18.91 -3.45 9.40
CA ARG A 14 -20.15 -3.92 10.05
C ARG A 14 -20.23 -5.45 10.12
N LEU A 15 -19.91 -6.13 9.03
CA LEU A 15 -20.04 -7.59 8.91
C LEU A 15 -18.91 -8.35 9.59
N ASN A 16 -17.70 -7.77 9.63
CA ASN A 16 -16.51 -8.44 10.17
C ASN A 16 -16.14 -7.98 11.59
N HIS A 17 -16.86 -6.99 12.14
CA HIS A 17 -16.52 -6.34 13.41
C HIS A 17 -15.07 -5.79 13.42
N ASP A 18 -14.66 -5.19 12.29
CA ASP A 18 -13.34 -4.55 12.10
C ASP A 18 -13.52 -3.03 11.86
N SER A 19 -12.42 -2.29 11.78
CA SER A 19 -12.39 -0.83 11.58
C SER A 19 -11.61 -0.38 10.34
N ASN A 20 -10.91 -1.28 9.66
CA ASN A 20 -9.94 -0.93 8.63
C ASN A 20 -10.42 -1.05 7.16
N SER A 21 -11.72 -1.07 6.90
CA SER A 21 -12.26 -1.10 5.51
C SER A 21 -11.64 -0.02 4.60
N HIS A 22 -11.41 1.18 5.14
CA HIS A 22 -10.77 2.27 4.41
C HIS A 22 -9.35 1.91 3.94
N ALA A 23 -8.60 1.13 4.73
CA ALA A 23 -7.26 0.68 4.42
C ALA A 23 -7.27 -0.27 3.21
N HIS A 24 -8.22 -1.21 3.19
CA HIS A 24 -8.42 -2.12 2.06
C HIS A 24 -8.66 -1.39 0.74
N ILE A 25 -9.57 -0.41 0.74
CA ILE A 25 -9.93 0.34 -0.49
C ILE A 25 -8.76 1.20 -0.96
N ARG A 26 -8.05 1.88 -0.04
CA ARG A 26 -6.87 2.70 -0.39
C ARG A 26 -5.74 1.84 -0.95
N ALA A 27 -5.46 0.70 -0.33
CA ALA A 27 -4.45 -0.24 -0.81
C ALA A 27 -4.81 -0.81 -2.19
N ALA A 28 -6.09 -1.11 -2.44
CA ALA A 28 -6.55 -1.60 -3.73
C ALA A 28 -6.39 -0.56 -4.86
N ILE A 29 -6.56 0.72 -4.56
CA ILE A 29 -6.37 1.80 -5.55
C ILE A 29 -4.88 2.06 -5.81
N MET A 30 -4.05 2.09 -4.76
CA MET A 30 -2.61 2.32 -4.90
C MET A 30 -1.90 1.15 -5.58
N GLY A 31 -2.37 -0.08 -5.33
CA GLY A 31 -1.71 -1.30 -5.76
C GLY A 31 -0.72 -1.81 -4.71
N PRO A 32 -0.49 -3.14 -4.65
CA PRO A 32 0.34 -3.75 -3.62
C PRO A 32 1.82 -3.86 -4.01
N SER A 33 2.19 -3.54 -5.26
CA SER A 33 3.54 -3.77 -5.78
C SER A 33 3.92 -2.79 -6.87
N GLU A 34 5.23 -2.64 -7.08
CA GLU A 34 5.81 -1.84 -8.14
C GLU A 34 6.93 -2.61 -8.84
N THR A 35 7.08 -2.39 -10.14
CA THR A 35 8.19 -2.95 -10.93
C THR A 35 9.14 -1.83 -11.32
N ILE A 36 10.40 -1.95 -10.88
CA ILE A 36 11.43 -0.94 -11.11
C ILE A 36 12.52 -1.57 -11.99
N PRO A 37 12.80 -1.01 -13.18
CA PRO A 37 13.86 -1.53 -14.04
C PRO A 37 15.22 -1.27 -13.41
N PHE A 38 16.17 -2.15 -13.75
CA PHE A 38 17.58 -1.94 -13.45
C PHE A 38 18.31 -1.40 -14.67
N ASP A 39 19.21 -0.45 -14.46
CA ASP A 39 20.20 -0.03 -15.46
C ASP A 39 21.59 -0.05 -14.83
N ARG A 40 22.52 -0.78 -15.47
CA ARG A 40 23.90 -0.98 -14.98
C ARG A 40 23.98 -1.38 -13.49
N GLY A 41 23.12 -2.30 -13.08
CA GLY A 41 23.09 -2.83 -11.70
C GLY A 41 22.50 -1.89 -10.66
N ARG A 42 21.84 -0.78 -11.07
CA ARG A 42 21.16 0.14 -10.14
C ARG A 42 19.68 0.23 -10.47
N LEU A 43 18.85 0.37 -9.45
CA LEU A 43 17.43 0.71 -9.62
C LEU A 43 17.33 2.03 -10.40
N ARG A 44 16.56 2.02 -11.49
CA ARG A 44 16.36 3.20 -12.33
C ARG A 44 15.18 4.01 -11.84
N THR A 45 15.44 4.85 -10.84
CA THR A 45 14.51 5.89 -10.38
C THR A 45 14.91 7.25 -10.94
N GLY A 46 13.93 8.12 -11.18
CA GLY A 46 14.15 9.53 -11.50
C GLY A 46 14.58 10.34 -10.27
N THR A 47 15.03 11.57 -10.49
CA THR A 47 15.54 12.49 -9.44
C THR A 47 14.62 12.62 -8.22
N TRP A 48 13.31 12.51 -8.43
CA TRP A 48 12.28 12.72 -7.40
C TRP A 48 11.48 11.46 -7.06
N GLN A 49 11.84 10.30 -7.61
CA GLN A 49 11.14 9.05 -7.33
C GLN A 49 11.74 8.37 -6.11
N GLN A 50 10.88 7.96 -5.18
CA GLN A 50 11.24 7.19 -4.00
C GLN A 50 10.38 5.94 -3.92
N VAL A 51 10.96 4.84 -3.44
CA VAL A 51 10.20 3.64 -3.06
C VAL A 51 9.78 3.83 -1.62
N VAL A 52 8.46 3.87 -1.40
CA VAL A 52 7.88 4.08 -0.07
C VAL A 52 6.90 2.95 0.24
N LEU A 53 6.96 2.45 1.47
CA LEU A 53 5.90 1.61 2.01
C LEU A 53 4.86 2.52 2.66
N VAL A 54 3.61 2.42 2.22
CA VAL A 54 2.49 3.14 2.82
C VAL A 54 1.61 2.13 3.56
N ASP A 55 1.52 2.27 4.87
CA ASP A 55 0.60 1.48 5.70
C ASP A 55 -0.67 2.31 5.93
N PHE A 56 -1.81 1.79 5.50
CA PHE A 56 -3.10 2.46 5.65
C PHE A 56 -3.92 1.95 6.84
N ASP A 57 -3.44 0.94 7.53
CA ASP A 57 -4.18 0.29 8.61
C ASP A 57 -4.29 1.21 9.83
N ASP A 58 -5.31 0.98 10.65
CA ASP A 58 -5.65 1.86 11.78
C ASP A 58 -4.89 1.53 13.07
N ARG A 59 -3.98 0.54 13.02
CA ARG A 59 -3.14 0.13 14.14
C ARG A 59 -1.76 -0.31 13.69
N PRO A 60 -0.72 -0.15 14.53
CA PRO A 60 0.62 -0.61 14.21
C PRO A 60 0.67 -2.12 13.95
N ARG A 61 1.37 -2.52 12.89
CA ARG A 61 1.65 -3.92 12.58
C ARG A 61 3.06 -4.07 12.05
N GLU A 62 3.61 -5.27 12.21
CA GLU A 62 4.82 -5.65 11.49
C GLU A 62 4.47 -5.92 10.02
N ARG A 63 5.21 -5.31 9.10
CA ARG A 63 5.00 -5.43 7.66
C ARG A 63 6.20 -6.11 7.02
N ALA A 64 5.92 -7.08 6.15
CA ALA A 64 6.93 -7.71 5.32
C ALA A 64 6.80 -7.18 3.89
N VAL A 65 7.93 -6.82 3.28
CA VAL A 65 8.02 -6.45 1.87
C VAL A 65 8.90 -7.48 1.17
N SER A 66 8.33 -8.19 0.20
CA SER A 66 9.08 -9.15 -0.61
C SER A 66 9.65 -8.46 -1.85
N VAL A 67 10.91 -8.75 -2.16
CA VAL A 67 11.58 -8.26 -3.37
C VAL A 67 11.96 -9.46 -4.22
N GLN A 68 11.50 -9.46 -5.47
CA GLN A 68 11.87 -10.46 -6.45
C GLN A 68 12.67 -9.79 -7.57
N VAL A 69 13.80 -10.38 -7.92
CA VAL A 69 14.64 -9.95 -9.04
C VAL A 69 14.68 -11.09 -10.05
N PHE A 70 14.38 -10.79 -11.30
CA PHE A 70 14.41 -11.75 -12.41
C PHE A 70 15.12 -11.12 -13.62
N SER A 71 15.67 -11.97 -14.48
CA SER A 71 16.46 -11.60 -15.66
C SER A 71 15.82 -12.12 -16.93
#